data_AF-R7RRD2-F1
#
_entry.id   AF-R7RRD2-F1
#
_cell.length_a   1.000
_cell.length_b   1.000
_cell.length_c   1.000
_cell.angle_alpha   90.00
_cell.angle_beta   90.00
_cell.angle_gamma   90.00
#
_symmetry.space_group_name_H-M   'P 1'
#
loop_
_entity.id
_entity.type
_entity.pdbx_description
1 polymer ?
#
loop_
_entity_poly.entity_id
_entity_poly.type
_entity_poly.pdbx_seq_one_letter_code
_entity_poly.pdbx_strand_id
1 'polypeptide(L)'
;MERELINFITEDDIKREVDSYQAIIKFIKENFREGEDFGKIADYPKPSLLKPGAEKLCSLLNLSAHVDIIEKVENFREGIFHYVCKCTLKNNFGIIVSEGLGSCNSKENKFLNQNPYGIANTVLKLAKKRALVDAILTATRTSGMFTQDIEDIDEVISLEVEKNLATSSQKAFIAKLAKDKGLTEAQFIEFTKKITGKEKSKEWTKEDAAKIIKTLKNK
;
A
#
# COMPACT_ATOMS: atom_id res chain seq x y z
N MET A 1 -43.02 10.16 -34.35
CA MET A 1 -42.48 9.07 -33.53
C MET A 1 -41.14 8.70 -34.14
N GLU A 2 -40.12 9.51 -33.84
CA GLU A 2 -38.75 9.25 -34.29
C GLU A 2 -38.28 7.98 -33.59
N ARG A 3 -37.83 7.02 -34.38
CA ARG A 3 -37.17 5.82 -33.85
C ARG A 3 -35.86 6.31 -33.25
N GLU A 4 -35.69 6.16 -31.95
CA GLU A 4 -34.37 6.24 -31.30
C GLU A 4 -33.47 5.24 -32.03
N LEU A 5 -32.59 5.76 -32.89
CA LEU A 5 -31.51 4.97 -33.46
C LEU A 5 -30.65 4.55 -32.27
N ILE A 6 -30.54 3.25 -32.03
CA ILE A 6 -29.51 2.72 -31.15
C ILE A 6 -28.18 3.16 -31.78
N ASN A 7 -27.54 4.14 -31.17
CA ASN A 7 -26.29 4.70 -31.66
C ASN A 7 -25.17 3.73 -31.30
N PHE A 8 -24.95 2.73 -32.16
CA PHE A 8 -23.83 1.80 -32.03
C PHE A 8 -22.51 2.53 -32.29
N ILE A 9 -21.46 2.14 -31.57
CA ILE A 9 -20.10 2.65 -31.76
C ILE A 9 -19.62 2.36 -33.20
N THR A 10 -18.97 3.33 -33.84
CA THR A 10 -18.41 3.16 -35.19
C THR A 10 -16.99 2.58 -35.17
N GLU A 11 -16.49 2.11 -36.32
CA GLU A 11 -15.08 1.68 -36.43
C GLU A 11 -14.09 2.82 -36.11
N ASP A 12 -14.41 4.05 -36.52
CA ASP A 12 -13.60 5.23 -36.21
C ASP A 12 -13.61 5.56 -34.71
N ASP A 13 -14.76 5.38 -34.03
CA ASP A 13 -14.84 5.52 -32.57
C ASP A 13 -13.97 4.47 -31.88
N ILE A 14 -14.03 3.21 -32.32
CA ILE A 14 -13.19 2.12 -31.79
C ILE A 14 -11.72 2.47 -31.99
N LYS A 15 -11.33 2.92 -33.18
CA LYS A 15 -9.95 3.30 -33.47
C LYS A 15 -9.47 4.44 -32.56
N ARG A 16 -10.27 5.49 -32.39
CA ARG A 16 -9.97 6.60 -31.48
C ARG A 16 -9.79 6.14 -30.04
N GLU A 17 -10.62 5.20 -29.59
CA GLU A 17 -10.53 4.63 -28.25
C GLU A 17 -9.25 3.79 -28.07
N VAL A 18 -8.92 2.96 -29.06
CA VAL A 18 -7.67 2.17 -29.06
C VAL A 18 -6.45 3.08 -29.05
N ASP A 19 -6.41 4.11 -29.90
CA ASP A 19 -5.30 5.06 -29.97
C ASP A 19 -5.14 5.83 -28.64
N SER A 20 -6.25 6.25 -28.04
CA SER A 20 -6.27 6.92 -26.72
C SER A 20 -5.72 6.01 -25.63
N TYR A 21 -6.16 4.75 -25.58
CA TYR A 21 -5.65 3.77 -24.64
C TYR A 21 -4.14 3.54 -24.84
N GLN A 22 -3.67 3.34 -26.07
CA GLN A 22 -2.23 3.15 -26.34
C GLN A 22 -1.40 4.36 -25.94
N ALA A 23 -1.91 5.58 -26.14
CA ALA A 23 -1.24 6.80 -25.70
C ALA A 23 -1.09 6.87 -24.17
N ILE A 24 -2.13 6.48 -23.42
CA ILE A 24 -2.08 6.39 -21.94
C ILE A 24 -1.04 5.36 -21.51
N ILE A 25 -1.05 4.16 -22.11
CA ILE A 25 -0.09 3.10 -21.79
C ILE A 25 1.35 3.54 -22.07
N LYS A 26 1.58 4.21 -23.20
CA LYS A 26 2.89 4.78 -23.55
C LYS A 26 3.33 5.82 -22.53
N PHE A 27 2.44 6.77 -22.18
CA PHE A 27 2.74 7.80 -21.19
C PHE A 27 3.16 7.19 -19.84
N ILE A 28 2.42 6.19 -19.37
CA ILE A 28 2.74 5.49 -18.11
C ILE A 28 4.14 4.89 -18.19
N LYS A 29 4.45 4.12 -19.24
CA LYS A 29 5.77 3.47 -19.41
C LYS A 29 6.93 4.46 -19.45
N GLU A 30 6.71 5.65 -20.01
CA GLU A 30 7.77 6.66 -20.19
C GLU A 30 7.94 7.59 -18.97
N ASN A 31 6.89 7.81 -18.19
CA ASN A 31 6.87 8.88 -17.19
C ASN A 31 6.63 8.42 -15.75
N PHE A 32 6.17 7.18 -15.54
CA PHE A 32 5.92 6.67 -14.19
C PHE A 32 7.20 6.11 -13.55
N ARG A 33 7.33 6.35 -12.24
CA ARG A 33 8.44 5.86 -11.43
C ARG A 33 7.96 4.87 -10.38
N GLU A 34 8.65 3.74 -10.29
CA GLU A 34 8.44 2.76 -9.21
C GLU A 34 8.79 3.39 -7.85
N GLY A 35 7.94 3.18 -6.85
CA GLY A 35 8.04 3.77 -5.51
C GLY A 35 7.42 5.17 -5.38
N GLU A 36 7.07 5.82 -6.48
CA GLU A 36 6.38 7.13 -6.50
C GLU A 36 4.97 6.99 -7.09
N ASP A 37 4.88 6.54 -8.34
CA ASP A 37 3.63 6.47 -9.11
C ASP A 37 2.96 5.10 -8.99
N PHE A 38 3.77 4.06 -8.89
CA PHE A 38 3.31 2.69 -8.66
C PHE A 38 4.26 1.95 -7.71
N GLY A 39 3.72 0.99 -6.97
CA GLY A 39 4.49 0.11 -6.08
C GLY A 39 4.49 -1.32 -6.59
N LYS A 40 5.55 -2.08 -6.32
CA LYS A 40 5.58 -3.53 -6.55
C LYS A 40 5.85 -4.24 -5.24
N ILE A 41 5.16 -5.36 -5.07
CA ILE A 41 5.41 -6.29 -3.97
C ILE A 41 6.00 -7.55 -4.57
N ALA A 42 7.17 -7.93 -4.07
CA ALA A 42 7.94 -9.13 -4.43
C ALA A 42 7.29 -10.06 -5.48
N ASP A 43 6.72 -11.18 -5.05
CA ASP A 43 6.20 -12.24 -5.93
C ASP A 43 4.81 -11.92 -6.53
N TYR A 44 4.32 -10.68 -6.39
CA TYR A 44 3.01 -10.30 -6.90
C TYR A 44 3.11 -9.80 -8.36
N PRO A 45 2.32 -10.36 -9.30
CA PRO A 45 2.52 -10.15 -10.73
C PRO A 45 2.15 -8.75 -11.26
N LYS A 46 1.28 -8.00 -10.57
CA LYS A 46 0.85 -6.66 -11.00
C LYS A 46 1.23 -5.57 -9.98
N PRO A 47 1.86 -4.46 -10.40
CA PRO A 47 2.10 -3.31 -9.52
C PRO A 47 0.80 -2.65 -9.03
N SER A 48 0.84 -1.93 -7.91
CA SER A 48 -0.25 -1.07 -7.44
C SER A 48 -0.12 0.29 -8.06
N LEU A 49 -1.22 0.88 -8.51
CA LEU A 49 -1.23 2.32 -8.77
C LEU A 49 -1.24 3.07 -7.43
N LEU A 50 -0.26 3.94 -7.22
CA LEU A 50 -0.19 4.80 -6.03
C LEU A 50 -0.88 6.13 -6.30
N LYS A 51 -1.18 6.86 -5.23
CA LYS A 51 -1.84 8.18 -5.32
C LYS A 51 -1.16 9.15 -6.29
N PRO A 52 0.18 9.32 -6.28
CA PRO A 52 0.84 10.23 -7.22
C PRO A 52 0.61 9.84 -8.68
N GLY A 53 0.64 8.54 -8.99
CA GLY A 53 0.32 8.04 -10.33
C GLY A 53 -1.13 8.30 -10.73
N ALA A 54 -2.08 8.09 -9.81
CA ALA A 54 -3.48 8.41 -10.04
C ALA A 54 -3.71 9.91 -10.28
N GLU A 55 -3.04 10.78 -9.53
CA GLU A 55 -3.11 12.24 -9.71
C GLU A 55 -2.48 12.69 -11.04
N LYS A 56 -1.35 12.08 -11.46
CA LYS A 56 -0.74 12.33 -12.77
C LYS A 56 -1.67 11.97 -13.91
N LEU A 57 -2.35 10.82 -13.85
CA LEU A 57 -3.34 10.42 -14.87
C LEU A 57 -4.57 11.32 -14.86
N CYS A 58 -5.06 11.68 -13.67
CA CYS A 58 -6.17 12.62 -13.52
C CYS A 58 -5.85 13.96 -14.20
N SER A 59 -4.66 14.50 -13.96
CA SER A 59 -4.19 15.74 -14.57
C SER A 59 -3.95 15.59 -16.07
N LEU A 60 -3.33 14.50 -16.52
CA LEU A 60 -3.06 14.23 -17.95
C LEU A 60 -4.35 14.27 -18.77
N LEU A 61 -5.42 13.67 -18.23
CA LEU A 61 -6.71 13.56 -18.90
C LEU A 61 -7.65 14.75 -18.67
N ASN A 62 -7.15 15.82 -18.03
CA ASN A 62 -7.96 16.98 -17.63
C ASN A 62 -9.26 16.57 -16.90
N LEU A 63 -9.12 15.64 -15.96
CA LEU A 63 -10.21 15.20 -15.11
C LEU A 63 -10.16 15.95 -13.77
N SER A 64 -11.34 16.27 -13.26
CA SER A 64 -11.54 16.79 -11.91
C SER A 64 -12.10 15.68 -11.03
N ALA A 65 -11.48 15.47 -9.87
CA ALA A 65 -11.92 14.47 -8.90
C ALA A 65 -12.74 15.11 -7.78
N HIS A 66 -13.97 14.67 -7.62
CA HIS A 66 -14.83 15.04 -6.50
C HIS A 66 -15.02 13.83 -5.59
N VAL A 67 -14.78 13.97 -4.29
CA VAL A 67 -14.87 12.84 -3.35
C VAL A 67 -15.89 13.13 -2.27
N ASP A 68 -16.92 12.28 -2.24
CA ASP A 68 -17.99 12.29 -1.24
C ASP A 68 -17.76 11.18 -0.20
N ILE A 69 -18.06 11.47 1.06
CA ILE A 69 -18.17 10.43 2.10
C ILE A 69 -19.60 9.91 2.04
N ILE A 70 -19.78 8.69 1.56
CA ILE A 70 -21.10 8.08 1.38
C ILE A 70 -21.52 7.20 2.56
N GLU A 71 -20.54 6.72 3.36
CA GLU A 71 -20.79 6.05 4.62
C GLU A 71 -19.75 6.47 5.66
N LYS A 72 -20.19 6.63 6.91
CA LYS A 72 -19.37 7.09 8.02
C LYS A 72 -19.82 6.43 9.33
N VAL A 73 -18.90 5.76 10.01
CA VAL A 73 -19.08 5.25 11.38
C VAL A 73 -17.97 5.81 12.26
N GLU A 74 -18.32 6.58 13.29
CA GLU A 74 -17.39 7.10 14.29
C GLU A 74 -17.89 6.76 15.70
N ASN A 75 -17.49 5.59 16.20
CA ASN A 75 -17.77 5.19 17.55
C ASN A 75 -16.60 5.57 18.47
N PHE A 76 -16.68 6.76 19.07
CA PHE A 76 -15.69 7.25 20.03
C PHE A 76 -15.66 6.45 21.34
N ARG A 77 -16.68 5.65 21.65
CA ARG A 77 -16.67 4.79 22.84
C ARG A 77 -15.85 3.52 22.61
N GLU A 78 -15.93 2.96 21.42
CA GLU A 78 -15.28 1.70 21.05
C GLU A 78 -14.00 1.90 20.22
N GLY A 79 -13.69 3.14 19.83
CA GLY A 79 -12.54 3.44 18.96
C GLY A 79 -12.70 2.92 17.53
N ILE A 80 -13.93 2.86 17.02
CA ILE A 80 -14.21 2.36 15.66
C ILE A 80 -14.44 3.54 14.73
N PHE A 81 -13.60 3.65 13.71
CA PHE A 81 -13.71 4.64 12.64
C PHE A 81 -13.76 3.90 11.31
N HIS A 82 -14.82 4.08 10.54
CA HIS A 82 -14.99 3.51 9.20
C HIS A 82 -15.53 4.57 8.26
N TYR A 83 -14.95 4.66 7.08
CA TYR A 83 -15.41 5.56 6.03
C TYR A 83 -15.49 4.80 4.72
N VAL A 84 -16.56 5.05 3.97
CA VAL A 84 -16.68 4.70 2.54
C VAL A 84 -16.79 5.99 1.77
N CYS A 85 -15.88 6.18 0.82
CA CYS A 85 -15.80 7.34 -0.05
C CYS A 85 -16.14 6.94 -1.48
N LYS A 86 -16.84 7.81 -2.19
CA LYS A 86 -17.04 7.74 -3.64
C LYS A 86 -16.26 8.86 -4.30
N CYS A 87 -15.41 8.55 -5.26
CA CYS A 87 -14.76 9.52 -6.12
C CYS A 87 -15.48 9.56 -7.46
N THR A 88 -15.98 10.71 -7.87
CA THR A 88 -16.57 10.99 -9.18
C THR A 88 -15.58 11.80 -10.00
N LEU A 89 -15.14 11.27 -11.14
CA LEU A 89 -14.28 11.97 -12.09
C LEU A 89 -15.14 12.66 -13.14
N LYS A 90 -14.90 13.96 -13.38
CA LYS A 90 -15.58 14.75 -14.41
C LYS A 90 -14.58 15.36 -15.37
N ASN A 91 -14.90 15.37 -16.66
CA ASN A 91 -14.11 16.09 -17.65
C ASN A 91 -14.37 17.61 -17.57
N ASN A 92 -13.68 18.38 -18.42
CA ASN A 92 -13.81 19.84 -18.50
C ASN A 92 -15.22 20.35 -18.87
N PHE A 93 -16.09 19.48 -19.38
CA PHE A 93 -17.48 19.80 -19.68
C PHE A 93 -18.43 19.47 -18.50
N GLY A 94 -17.89 19.01 -17.37
CA GLY A 94 -18.67 18.59 -16.20
C GLY A 94 -19.32 17.22 -16.34
N ILE A 95 -19.06 16.49 -17.44
CA ILE A 95 -19.61 15.16 -17.69
C ILE A 95 -18.85 14.15 -16.83
N ILE A 96 -19.59 13.29 -16.13
CA ILE A 96 -19.03 12.19 -15.35
C ILE A 96 -18.38 11.18 -16.30
N VAL A 97 -17.09 10.92 -16.10
CA VAL A 97 -16.29 9.97 -16.88
C VAL A 97 -16.23 8.62 -16.19
N SER A 98 -16.02 8.61 -14.87
CA SER A 98 -16.09 7.40 -14.06
C SER A 98 -16.42 7.73 -12.62
N GLU A 99 -16.79 6.70 -11.88
CA GLU A 99 -16.85 6.72 -10.43
C GLU A 99 -16.04 5.55 -9.87
N GLY A 100 -15.52 5.73 -8.65
CA GLY A 100 -14.81 4.68 -7.92
C GLY A 100 -15.11 4.74 -6.43
N LEU A 101 -15.04 3.60 -5.77
CA LEU A 101 -15.32 3.45 -4.35
C LEU A 101 -14.06 3.09 -3.59
N GLY A 102 -13.94 3.59 -2.37
CA GLY A 102 -12.86 3.25 -1.47
C GLY A 102 -13.32 3.26 -0.03
N SER A 103 -13.02 2.20 0.71
CA SER A 103 -13.31 2.11 2.13
C SER A 103 -12.03 1.98 2.94
N CYS A 104 -12.09 2.39 4.21
CA CYS A 104 -11.03 2.12 5.17
C CYS A 104 -11.60 2.12 6.59
N ASN A 105 -11.10 1.26 7.47
CA ASN A 105 -11.50 1.24 8.86
C ASN A 105 -10.33 1.11 9.87
N SER A 106 -10.55 1.56 11.11
CA SER A 106 -9.54 1.55 12.18
C SER A 106 -9.16 0.14 12.68
N LYS A 107 -9.84 -0.92 12.23
CA LYS A 107 -9.50 -2.32 12.56
C LYS A 107 -8.66 -3.02 11.48
N GLU A 108 -8.25 -2.33 10.41
CA GLU A 108 -7.26 -2.90 9.47
C GLU A 108 -5.94 -3.22 10.18
N ASN A 109 -5.23 -4.25 9.71
CA ASN A 109 -4.05 -4.80 10.39
C ASN A 109 -2.97 -3.75 10.70
N LYS A 110 -2.74 -2.80 9.79
CA LYS A 110 -1.79 -1.67 9.97
C LYS A 110 -2.10 -0.74 11.14
N PHE A 111 -3.35 -0.74 11.63
CA PHE A 111 -3.82 0.14 12.69
C PHE A 111 -3.92 -0.55 14.05
N LEU A 112 -3.75 -1.87 14.14
CA LEU A 112 -4.01 -2.66 15.36
C LEU A 112 -3.26 -2.17 16.60
N ASN A 113 -2.05 -1.61 16.43
CA ASN A 113 -1.22 -1.12 17.53
C ASN A 113 -1.23 0.42 17.67
N GLN A 114 -2.11 1.10 16.94
CA GLN A 114 -2.22 2.56 16.95
C GLN A 114 -3.40 3.00 17.80
N ASN A 115 -3.34 4.21 18.35
CA ASN A 115 -4.48 4.79 19.04
C ASN A 115 -5.60 5.07 18.02
N PRO A 116 -6.78 4.42 18.11
CA PRO A 116 -7.86 4.59 17.14
C PRO A 116 -8.31 6.06 16.99
N TYR A 117 -8.28 6.83 18.08
CA TYR A 117 -8.67 8.25 18.07
C TYR A 117 -7.68 9.13 17.30
N GLY A 118 -6.40 8.74 17.28
CA GLY A 118 -5.34 9.46 16.57
C GLY A 118 -5.31 9.20 15.07
N ILE A 119 -5.96 8.11 14.61
CA ILE A 119 -5.89 7.66 13.21
C ILE A 119 -7.16 7.93 12.41
N ALA A 120 -8.23 8.49 12.99
CA ALA A 120 -9.49 8.74 12.29
C ALA A 120 -9.30 9.49 10.96
N ASN A 121 -8.47 10.54 10.96
CA ASN A 121 -8.12 11.27 9.74
C ASN A 121 -7.28 10.45 8.75
N THR A 122 -6.40 9.58 9.25
CA THR A 122 -5.62 8.66 8.42
C THR A 122 -6.53 7.67 7.70
N VAL A 123 -7.49 7.08 8.42
CA VAL A 123 -8.51 6.19 7.87
C VAL A 123 -9.33 6.92 6.78
N LEU A 124 -9.82 8.12 7.07
CA LEU A 124 -10.55 8.93 6.09
C LEU A 124 -9.70 9.23 4.85
N LYS A 125 -8.46 9.69 5.02
CA LYS A 125 -7.56 9.99 3.91
C LYS A 125 -7.26 8.76 3.06
N LEU A 126 -7.17 7.58 3.68
CA LEU A 126 -6.92 6.33 2.97
C LEU A 126 -8.15 5.88 2.18
N ALA A 127 -9.36 5.98 2.74
CA ALA A 127 -10.60 5.73 2.01
C ALA A 127 -10.72 6.63 0.77
N LYS A 128 -10.44 7.93 0.93
CA LYS A 128 -10.43 8.89 -0.19
C LYS A 128 -9.38 8.56 -1.25
N LYS A 129 -8.19 8.11 -0.82
CA LYS A 129 -7.12 7.66 -1.73
C LYS A 129 -7.57 6.46 -2.55
N ARG A 130 -8.09 5.42 -1.90
CA ARG A 130 -8.58 4.19 -2.55
C ARG A 130 -9.68 4.52 -3.57
N ALA A 131 -10.63 5.40 -3.20
CA ALA A 131 -11.70 5.82 -4.10
C ALA A 131 -11.18 6.54 -5.37
N LEU A 132 -10.18 7.42 -5.22
CA LEU A 132 -9.55 8.10 -6.36
C LEU A 132 -8.83 7.11 -7.29
N VAL A 133 -8.03 6.20 -6.71
CA VAL A 133 -7.30 5.19 -7.47
C VAL A 133 -8.27 4.31 -8.25
N ASP A 134 -9.36 3.85 -7.62
CA ASP A 134 -10.39 3.05 -8.27
C ASP A 134 -11.05 3.77 -9.46
N ALA A 135 -11.44 5.03 -9.25
CA ALA A 135 -12.06 5.84 -10.30
C ALA A 135 -11.10 6.04 -11.48
N ILE A 136 -9.81 6.28 -11.22
CA ILE A 136 -8.79 6.48 -12.26
C ILE A 136 -8.50 5.19 -13.03
N LEU A 137 -8.37 4.05 -12.35
CA LEU A 137 -8.16 2.76 -13.03
C LEU A 137 -9.32 2.44 -13.97
N THR A 138 -10.55 2.75 -13.54
CA THR A 138 -11.76 2.60 -14.37
C THR A 138 -11.75 3.58 -15.55
N ALA A 139 -11.47 4.87 -15.33
CA ALA A 139 -11.46 5.88 -16.38
C ALA A 139 -10.37 5.63 -17.44
N THR A 140 -9.21 5.11 -17.03
CA THR A 140 -8.05 4.89 -17.90
C THR A 140 -8.00 3.47 -18.48
N ARG A 141 -8.86 2.56 -18.01
CA ARG A 141 -8.85 1.12 -18.33
C ARG A 141 -7.51 0.44 -18.04
N THR A 142 -6.79 0.89 -17.01
CA THR A 142 -5.45 0.40 -16.67
C THR A 142 -5.44 -0.67 -15.57
N SER A 143 -6.60 -1.20 -15.17
CA SER A 143 -6.72 -2.34 -14.23
C SER A 143 -6.08 -3.65 -14.74
N GLY A 144 -5.82 -3.73 -16.05
CA GLY A 144 -4.98 -4.79 -16.63
C GLY A 144 -3.51 -4.68 -16.23
N MET A 145 -3.00 -3.45 -16.05
CA MET A 145 -1.61 -3.15 -15.71
C MET A 145 -1.39 -3.03 -14.21
N PHE A 146 -2.31 -2.37 -13.52
CA PHE A 146 -2.23 -2.10 -12.09
C PHE A 146 -3.30 -2.86 -11.31
N THR A 147 -3.00 -3.17 -10.06
CA THR A 147 -3.96 -3.60 -9.06
C THR A 147 -4.19 -2.50 -8.03
N GLN A 148 -5.22 -2.68 -7.19
CA GLN A 148 -5.48 -1.83 -6.03
C GLN A 148 -5.08 -2.53 -4.71
N ASP A 149 -5.01 -3.86 -4.73
CA ASP A 149 -5.07 -4.69 -3.52
C ASP A 149 -3.70 -4.91 -2.87
N ILE A 150 -2.60 -4.55 -3.53
CA ILE A 150 -1.29 -4.91 -3.02
C ILE A 150 -0.83 -3.97 -1.90
N GLU A 151 -1.29 -2.72 -1.82
CA GLU A 151 -0.94 -1.84 -0.68
C GLU A 151 -1.30 -2.49 0.68
N ASP A 152 -2.30 -3.37 0.71
CA ASP A 152 -2.68 -4.12 1.91
C ASP A 152 -1.80 -5.38 2.13
N ILE A 153 -1.19 -5.93 1.07
CA ILE A 153 -0.28 -7.10 1.13
C ILE A 153 1.12 -6.71 1.64
N ASP A 154 1.64 -5.53 1.25
CA ASP A 154 2.98 -5.07 1.69
C ASP A 154 3.01 -4.87 3.20
N GLU A 155 1.87 -4.43 3.75
CA GLU A 155 1.68 -4.30 5.19
C GLU A 155 1.60 -5.66 5.87
N VAL A 156 0.92 -6.66 5.31
CA VAL A 156 0.91 -8.02 5.87
C VAL A 156 2.32 -8.59 5.92
N ILE A 157 3.09 -8.46 4.84
CA ILE A 157 4.48 -8.91 4.77
C ILE A 157 5.34 -8.15 5.78
N SER A 158 5.22 -6.82 5.84
CA SER A 158 5.97 -5.99 6.79
C SER A 158 5.65 -6.34 8.25
N LEU A 159 4.37 -6.56 8.56
CA LEU A 159 3.90 -6.99 9.89
C LEU A 159 4.38 -8.39 10.23
N GLU A 160 4.42 -9.33 9.29
CA GLU A 160 4.98 -10.66 9.48
C GLU A 160 6.49 -10.62 9.72
N VAL A 161 7.21 -9.79 8.96
CA VAL A 161 8.65 -9.55 9.17
C VAL A 161 8.88 -8.96 10.56
N GLU A 162 8.16 -7.91 10.96
CA GLU A 162 8.27 -7.32 12.30
C GLU A 162 7.92 -8.30 13.42
N LYS A 163 6.86 -9.10 13.25
CA LYS A 163 6.49 -10.17 14.20
C LYS A 163 7.60 -11.22 14.33
N ASN A 164 8.36 -11.46 13.28
CA ASN A 164 9.46 -12.42 13.27
C ASN A 164 10.78 -11.84 13.79
N LEU A 165 10.96 -10.51 13.84
CA LEU A 165 12.17 -9.89 14.39
C LEU A 165 12.31 -10.10 15.90
N ALA A 166 13.56 -10.18 16.35
CA ALA A 166 13.91 -10.27 17.76
C ALA A 166 13.41 -9.02 18.51
N THR A 167 12.74 -9.26 19.64
CA THR A 167 12.21 -8.19 20.50
C THR A 167 13.33 -7.38 21.16
N SER A 168 13.03 -6.14 21.55
CA SER A 168 13.97 -5.29 22.30
C SER A 168 14.45 -5.96 23.59
N SER A 169 13.58 -6.68 24.29
CA SER A 169 13.92 -7.42 25.50
C SER A 169 14.87 -8.59 25.21
N GLN A 170 14.68 -9.33 24.12
CA GLN A 170 15.61 -10.38 23.69
C GLN A 170 16.99 -9.79 23.36
N LYS A 171 17.04 -8.69 22.60
CA LYS A 171 18.29 -8.02 22.23
C LYS A 171 19.03 -7.50 23.47
N ALA A 172 18.33 -6.86 24.41
CA ALA A 172 18.89 -6.39 25.67
C ALA A 172 19.43 -7.55 26.53
N PHE A 173 18.68 -8.66 26.60
CA PHE A 173 19.10 -9.85 27.34
C PHE A 173 20.35 -10.50 26.74
N ILE A 174 20.44 -10.60 25.41
CA ILE A 174 21.64 -11.07 24.71
C ILE A 174 22.85 -10.18 25.02
N ALA A 175 22.69 -8.86 24.94
CA ALA A 175 23.76 -7.91 25.24
C ALA A 175 24.26 -8.05 26.69
N LYS A 176 23.33 -8.24 27.64
CA LYS A 176 23.67 -8.53 29.05
C LYS A 176 24.45 -9.84 29.19
N LEU A 177 23.96 -10.94 28.59
CA LEU A 177 24.65 -12.24 28.63
C LEU A 177 26.05 -12.18 28.02
N ALA A 178 26.22 -11.45 26.92
CA ALA A 178 27.51 -11.28 26.29
C ALA A 178 28.51 -10.55 27.21
N LYS A 179 28.04 -9.50 27.89
CA LYS A 179 28.82 -8.76 28.89
C LYS A 179 29.17 -9.62 30.11
N ASP A 180 28.21 -10.39 30.63
CA ASP A 180 28.42 -11.30 31.77
C ASP A 180 29.44 -12.40 31.45
N LYS A 181 29.59 -12.77 30.17
CA LYS A 181 30.63 -13.68 29.68
C LYS A 181 31.94 -13.02 29.27
N GLY A 182 32.08 -11.71 29.48
CA GLY A 182 33.31 -10.97 29.18
C GLY A 182 33.66 -10.91 27.70
N LEU A 183 32.69 -11.08 26.80
CA LEU A 183 32.93 -10.97 25.35
C LEU A 183 33.22 -9.52 24.99
N THR A 184 34.31 -9.29 24.25
CA THR A 184 34.54 -7.99 23.61
C THR A 184 33.53 -7.78 22.47
N GLU A 185 33.36 -6.53 22.05
CA GLU A 185 32.42 -6.20 20.97
C GLU A 185 32.76 -6.92 19.66
N ALA A 186 34.05 -6.99 19.31
CA ALA A 186 34.53 -7.73 18.14
C ALA A 186 34.20 -9.23 18.23
N GLN A 187 34.46 -9.85 19.38
CA GLN A 187 34.15 -11.27 19.63
C GLN A 187 32.64 -11.53 19.59
N PHE A 188 31.84 -10.61 20.11
CA PHE A 188 30.39 -10.71 20.11
C PHE A 188 29.79 -10.60 18.71
N ILE A 189 30.29 -9.68 17.88
CA ILE A 189 29.91 -9.55 16.47
C ILE A 189 30.29 -10.82 15.70
N GLU A 190 31.52 -11.29 15.84
CA GLU A 190 31.97 -12.52 15.15
C GLU A 190 31.14 -13.75 15.59
N PHE A 191 30.87 -13.86 16.89
CA PHE A 191 30.05 -14.93 17.46
C PHE A 191 28.62 -14.92 16.91
N THR A 192 27.96 -13.76 16.91
CA THR A 192 26.57 -13.64 16.44
C THR A 192 26.48 -13.82 14.93
N LYS A 193 27.46 -13.32 14.16
CA LYS A 193 27.58 -13.57 12.71
C LYS A 193 27.74 -15.05 12.41
N LYS A 194 28.55 -15.79 13.19
CA LYS A 194 28.72 -17.24 13.02
C LYS A 194 27.45 -18.04 13.29
N ILE A 195 26.60 -17.59 14.22
CA ILE A 195 25.36 -18.28 14.57
C ILE A 195 24.22 -17.97 13.60
N THR A 196 24.10 -16.70 13.20
CA THR A 196 22.92 -16.19 12.49
C THR A 196 23.17 -15.92 11.01
N GLY A 197 24.43 -15.83 10.59
CA GLY A 197 24.83 -15.33 9.27
C GLY A 197 24.64 -13.81 9.11
N LYS A 198 24.16 -13.10 10.14
CA LYS A 198 23.75 -11.69 10.07
C LYS A 198 24.74 -10.80 10.80
N GLU A 199 24.98 -9.62 10.24
CA GLU A 199 25.95 -8.68 10.80
C GLU A 199 25.34 -7.77 11.86
N LYS A 200 24.07 -7.39 11.71
CA LYS A 200 23.44 -6.38 12.57
C LYS A 200 22.33 -6.99 13.41
N SER A 201 22.29 -6.59 14.68
CA SER A 201 21.26 -7.04 15.62
C SER A 201 19.84 -6.65 15.22
N LYS A 202 19.68 -5.63 14.36
CA LYS A 202 18.38 -5.25 13.79
C LYS A 202 17.77 -6.33 12.89
N GLU A 203 18.57 -7.23 12.34
CA GLU A 203 18.16 -8.25 11.36
C GLU A 203 17.84 -9.60 12.01
N TRP A 204 18.16 -9.76 13.30
CA TRP A 204 17.93 -11.02 14.02
C TRP A 204 16.44 -11.31 14.13
N THR A 205 16.06 -12.55 13.83
CA THR A 205 14.71 -13.07 14.13
C THR A 205 14.60 -13.52 15.59
N LYS A 206 13.38 -13.81 16.04
CA LYS A 206 13.13 -14.47 17.34
C LYS A 206 13.86 -15.80 17.45
N GLU A 207 13.97 -16.55 16.34
CA GLU A 207 14.69 -17.81 16.30
C GLU A 207 16.21 -17.61 16.40
N ASP A 208 16.75 -16.61 15.69
CA ASP A 208 18.16 -16.21 15.80
C ASP A 208 18.50 -15.82 17.24
N ALA A 209 17.66 -14.99 17.86
CA ALA A 209 17.82 -14.59 19.25
C ALA A 209 17.78 -15.79 20.20
N ALA A 210 16.87 -16.74 20.00
CA ALA A 210 16.81 -17.96 20.81
C ALA A 210 18.09 -18.82 20.65
N LYS A 211 18.61 -18.97 19.42
CA LYS A 211 19.87 -19.67 19.14
C LYS A 211 21.07 -18.98 19.80
N ILE A 212 21.16 -17.66 19.71
CA ILE A 212 22.21 -16.86 20.37
C ILE A 212 22.15 -17.06 21.89
N ILE A 213 20.96 -16.90 22.50
CA ILE A 213 20.78 -17.06 23.95
C ILE A 213 21.16 -18.46 24.41
N LYS A 214 20.69 -19.51 23.71
CA LYS A 214 21.00 -20.90 24.06
C LYS A 214 22.51 -21.16 24.00
N THR A 215 23.17 -20.69 22.95
CA THR A 215 24.62 -20.86 22.77
C THR A 215 25.41 -20.07 23.81
N LEU A 216 25.00 -18.84 24.12
CA LEU A 216 25.62 -18.05 25.19
C LEU A 216 25.43 -18.67 26.56
N LYS A 217 24.31 -19.32 26.85
CA LYS A 217 24.10 -19.98 28.17
C LYS A 217 24.96 -21.24 28.36
N ASN A 218 25.34 -21.90 27.27
CA ASN A 218 26.08 -23.16 27.29
C ASN A 218 27.61 -22.99 27.15
N LYS A 219 28.07 -21.76 26.91
CA LYS A 219 29.48 -21.37 27.02
C LYS A 219 29.81 -20.99 28.47
#